data_AF-A0A2R6S707-F1
#
_entry.id   AF-A0A2R6S707-F1
#
_cell.length_a   1.000
_cell.length_b   1.000
_cell.length_c   1.000
_cell.angle_alpha   90.00
_cell.angle_beta   90.00
_cell.angle_gamma   90.00
#
_symmetry.space_group_name_H-M   'P 1'
#
loop_
_entity.id
_entity.type
_entity.pdbx_description
1 polymer ?
#
loop_
_entity_poly.entity_id
_entity_poly.type
_entity_poly.pdbx_seq_one_letter_code
_entity_poly.pdbx_strand_id
1 'polypeptide(L)'
;MLLQDDLDHALSGKLDFTGFIAFSKAYVDAPNPGLQLAGLGPIRLPLNAREAEVINSQAKQAPFGMGERTVVDTSVRDTWEMDASSVSFQNPNWNAFITTVIGAVCQTLGVSMATSIPRCELYKLLLYETGSHFLPHVE
;
A
#
# COMPACT_ATOMS: atom_id res chain seq x y z
N MET A 1 -3.90 30.39 24.60
CA MET A 1 -2.60 30.96 25.01
C MET A 1 -1.51 29.89 24.96
N LEU A 2 -1.67 28.74 25.63
CA LEU A 2 -0.68 27.65 25.63
C LEU A 2 -0.28 27.10 24.24
N LEU A 3 -1.23 26.91 23.31
CA LEU A 3 -0.92 26.32 22.00
C LEU A 3 0.00 27.19 21.12
N GLN A 4 -0.07 28.50 21.28
CA GLN A 4 0.72 29.44 20.46
C GLN A 4 2.15 29.52 20.98
N ASP A 5 2.31 29.63 22.30
CA ASP A 5 3.62 29.63 22.94
C ASP A 5 4.37 28.30 22.73
N ASP A 6 3.65 27.17 22.76
CA ASP A 6 4.22 25.83 22.49
C ASP A 6 4.67 25.68 21.02
N LEU A 7 3.88 26.20 20.07
CA LEU A 7 4.23 26.18 18.65
C LEU A 7 5.42 27.10 18.37
N ASP A 8 5.41 28.31 18.93
CA ASP A 8 6.52 29.27 18.80
C ASP A 8 7.80 28.69 19.42
N HIS A 9 7.70 27.98 20.54
CA HIS A 9 8.83 27.26 21.13
C HIS A 9 9.35 26.15 20.21
N ALA A 10 8.45 25.31 19.67
CA ALA A 10 8.83 24.22 18.76
C ALA A 10 9.48 24.72 17.46
N LEU A 11 9.04 25.89 16.95
CA LEU A 11 9.58 26.51 15.73
C LEU A 11 10.78 27.43 15.99
N SER A 12 11.03 27.85 17.23
CA SER A 12 12.17 28.69 17.61
C SER A 12 13.52 27.96 17.54
N GLY A 13 13.49 26.62 17.58
CA GLY A 13 14.66 25.76 17.46
C GLY A 13 15.14 25.59 16.02
N LYS A 14 16.33 25.01 15.87
CA LYS A 14 16.82 24.59 14.56
C LYS A 14 16.04 23.34 14.14
N LEU A 15 15.25 23.46 13.08
CA LEU A 15 14.54 22.32 12.49
C LEU A 15 15.57 21.47 11.74
N ASP A 16 16.14 20.48 12.43
CA ASP A 16 17.16 19.57 11.89
C ASP A 16 16.57 18.40 11.08
N PHE A 17 15.26 18.46 10.75
CA PHE A 17 14.62 17.48 9.89
C PHE A 17 15.13 17.66 8.45
N THR A 18 15.70 16.58 7.90
CA THR A 18 16.34 16.57 6.57
C THR A 18 15.63 15.65 5.58
N GLY A 19 14.49 15.08 5.96
CA GLY A 19 13.69 14.23 5.10
C GLY A 19 12.93 15.04 4.03
N PHE A 20 12.56 14.35 2.96
CA PHE A 20 11.66 14.86 1.94
C PHE A 20 10.20 14.58 2.32
N ILE A 21 9.29 15.43 1.85
CA ILE A 21 7.84 15.26 2.08
C ILE A 21 7.23 14.15 1.21
N ALA A 22 7.94 13.68 0.19
CA ALA A 22 7.51 12.63 -0.73
C ALA A 22 8.72 11.88 -1.31
N PHE A 23 8.50 10.64 -1.70
CA PHE A 23 9.51 9.79 -2.36
C PHE A 23 8.86 9.00 -3.49
N SER A 24 9.56 8.92 -4.62
CA SER A 24 9.18 8.06 -5.75
C SER A 24 10.44 7.51 -6.41
N LYS A 25 10.44 6.22 -6.72
CA LYS A 25 11.53 5.54 -7.41
C LYS A 25 11.00 4.32 -8.15
N ALA A 26 11.42 4.18 -9.41
CA ALA A 26 11.17 2.96 -10.19
C ALA A 26 12.29 1.94 -9.93
N TYR A 27 11.91 0.68 -9.75
CA TYR A 27 12.83 -0.45 -9.57
C TYR A 27 12.69 -1.39 -10.77
N VAL A 28 13.65 -1.32 -11.70
CA VAL A 28 13.65 -2.12 -12.94
C VAL A 28 13.97 -3.59 -12.71
N ASP A 29 14.55 -3.89 -11.55
CA ASP A 29 15.04 -5.19 -11.09
C ASP A 29 14.14 -5.81 -10.01
N ALA A 30 12.91 -5.30 -9.84
CA ALA A 30 11.96 -5.85 -8.90
C ALA A 30 11.71 -7.34 -9.20
N PRO A 31 12.01 -8.25 -8.25
CA PRO A 31 11.83 -9.67 -8.48
C PRO A 31 10.34 -9.99 -8.59
N ASN A 32 9.99 -11.03 -9.36
CA ASN A 32 8.60 -11.52 -9.36
C ASN A 32 8.22 -11.97 -7.94
N PRO A 33 7.10 -11.51 -7.35
CA PRO A 33 6.74 -11.84 -5.98
C PRO A 33 6.47 -13.34 -5.75
N GLY A 34 6.20 -14.11 -6.81
CA GLY A 34 5.67 -15.46 -6.67
C GLY A 34 4.30 -15.40 -5.98
N LEU A 35 3.39 -14.59 -6.53
CA LEU A 35 2.07 -14.35 -5.94
C LEU A 35 1.29 -15.66 -5.85
N GLN A 36 0.75 -15.92 -4.67
CA GLN A 36 -0.03 -17.11 -4.36
C GLN A 36 -1.29 -16.69 -3.61
N LEU A 37 -2.44 -17.12 -4.12
CA LEU A 37 -3.74 -16.78 -3.55
C LEU A 37 -4.42 -18.02 -2.97
N ALA A 38 -5.01 -17.86 -1.79
CA ALA A 38 -5.79 -18.91 -1.14
C ALA A 38 -6.95 -19.34 -2.06
N GLY A 39 -7.14 -20.66 -2.20
CA GLY A 39 -8.17 -21.23 -3.08
C GLY A 39 -7.84 -21.22 -4.58
N LEU A 40 -6.91 -20.37 -5.05
CA LEU A 40 -6.61 -20.22 -6.48
C LEU A 40 -5.27 -20.82 -6.91
N GLY A 41 -4.29 -20.86 -6.02
CA GLY A 41 -2.95 -21.30 -6.40
C GLY A 41 -1.99 -20.14 -6.74
N PRO A 42 -0.87 -20.46 -7.41
CA PRO A 42 0.08 -19.46 -7.92
C PRO A 42 -0.55 -18.63 -9.05
N ILE A 43 -0.41 -17.31 -8.96
CA ILE A 43 -0.84 -16.35 -9.98
C ILE A 43 0.37 -15.90 -10.78
N ARG A 44 0.28 -15.98 -12.11
CA ARG A 44 1.37 -15.56 -13.00
C ARG A 44 1.36 -14.05 -13.21
N LEU A 45 2.55 -13.45 -13.11
CA LEU A 45 2.81 -12.06 -13.45
C LEU A 45 3.82 -11.98 -14.62
N PRO A 46 3.66 -11.06 -15.58
CA PRO A 46 2.61 -10.03 -15.66
C PRO A 46 1.21 -10.62 -15.83
N LEU A 47 0.24 -9.97 -15.20
CA LEU A 47 -1.14 -10.46 -15.11
C LEU A 47 -1.76 -10.51 -16.52
N ASN A 48 -2.39 -11.63 -16.86
CA ASN A 48 -3.15 -11.79 -18.10
C ASN A 48 -4.66 -11.86 -17.80
N ALA A 49 -5.49 -11.74 -18.84
CA ALA A 49 -6.95 -11.73 -18.71
C ALA A 49 -7.50 -12.97 -17.98
N ARG A 50 -6.97 -14.16 -18.28
CA ARG A 50 -7.40 -15.40 -17.63
C ARG A 50 -7.10 -15.38 -16.13
N GLU A 51 -5.89 -14.98 -15.74
CA GLU A 51 -5.53 -14.86 -14.32
C GLU A 51 -6.36 -13.79 -13.61
N ALA A 52 -6.65 -12.66 -14.27
CA ALA A 52 -7.53 -11.62 -13.74
C ALA A 52 -8.96 -12.13 -13.48
N GLU A 53 -9.55 -12.87 -14.43
CA GLU A 53 -10.86 -13.50 -14.27
C GLU A 53 -10.88 -14.51 -13.10
N VAL A 54 -9.80 -15.29 -12.96
CA VAL A 54 -9.65 -16.25 -11.86
C VAL A 54 -9.59 -15.53 -10.50
N ILE A 55 -8.85 -14.43 -10.40
CA ILE A 55 -8.83 -13.59 -9.19
C ILE A 55 -10.22 -13.04 -8.90
N ASN A 56 -10.89 -12.47 -9.91
CA ASN A 56 -12.22 -11.90 -9.77
C ASN A 56 -13.21 -12.96 -9.21
N SER A 57 -13.12 -14.22 -9.65
CA SER A 57 -13.99 -15.31 -9.18
C SER A 57 -13.94 -15.60 -7.66
N GLN A 58 -12.90 -15.15 -6.96
CA GLN A 58 -12.74 -15.29 -5.50
C GLN A 58 -12.64 -13.94 -4.76
N ALA A 59 -12.56 -12.83 -5.50
CA ALA A 59 -12.52 -11.50 -4.93
C ALA A 59 -13.95 -11.01 -4.61
N LYS A 60 -14.03 -10.02 -3.73
CA LYS A 60 -15.29 -9.32 -3.42
C LYS A 60 -15.18 -7.87 -3.88
N GLN A 61 -16.32 -7.22 -4.07
CA GLN A 61 -16.34 -5.79 -4.33
C GLN A 61 -15.73 -5.02 -3.15
N ALA A 62 -14.78 -4.14 -3.45
CA ALA A 62 -14.02 -3.41 -2.47
C ALA A 62 -14.87 -2.30 -1.86
N PRO A 63 -15.10 -2.31 -0.53
CA PRO A 63 -15.89 -1.28 0.10
C PRO A 63 -15.08 0.03 0.22
N PHE A 64 -15.75 1.13 0.50
CA PHE A 64 -15.13 2.41 0.84
C PHE A 64 -15.75 3.00 2.10
N GLY A 65 -15.02 3.92 2.74
CA GLY A 65 -15.48 4.65 3.91
C GLY A 65 -16.45 5.77 3.52
N MET A 66 -17.58 5.87 4.23
CA MET A 66 -18.57 6.92 4.08
C MET A 66 -18.96 7.44 5.48
N GLY A 67 -18.15 8.37 5.99
CA GLY A 67 -18.18 8.76 7.40
C GLY A 67 -17.74 7.57 8.28
N GLU A 68 -18.55 7.20 9.26
CA GLU A 68 -18.27 6.07 10.15
C GLU A 68 -18.66 4.70 9.56
N ARG A 69 -19.19 4.67 8.33
CA ARG A 69 -19.69 3.44 7.68
C ARG A 69 -18.73 2.93 6.62
N THR A 70 -18.72 1.62 6.44
CA THR A 70 -18.04 0.94 5.34
C THR A 70 -19.12 0.37 4.40
N VAL A 71 -19.15 0.84 3.16
CA VAL A 71 -20.22 0.52 2.18
C VAL A 71 -19.65 0.05 0.85
N VAL A 72 -20.46 -0.71 0.10
CA VAL A 72 -20.15 -1.13 -1.27
C VAL A 72 -21.09 -0.39 -2.22
N ASP A 73 -20.53 0.42 -3.11
CA ASP A 73 -21.24 1.13 -4.19
C ASP A 73 -20.29 1.28 -5.39
N THR A 74 -20.58 0.54 -6.46
CA THR A 74 -19.74 0.52 -7.67
C THR A 74 -19.79 1.82 -8.47
N SER A 75 -20.76 2.71 -8.20
CA SER A 75 -20.73 4.06 -8.78
C SER A 75 -19.63 4.92 -8.16
N VAL A 76 -19.19 4.61 -6.95
CA VAL A 76 -18.10 5.32 -6.24
C VAL A 76 -16.78 4.57 -6.35
N ARG A 77 -16.80 3.26 -6.11
CA ARG A 77 -15.62 2.40 -6.15
C ARG A 77 -15.97 1.09 -6.83
N ASP A 78 -15.57 0.97 -8.08
CA ASP A 78 -15.64 -0.26 -8.85
C ASP A 78 -14.26 -0.91 -8.81
N THR A 79 -14.01 -1.78 -7.84
CA THR A 79 -12.71 -2.45 -7.67
C THR A 79 -12.94 -3.74 -6.92
N TRP A 80 -12.21 -4.79 -7.28
CA TRP A 80 -12.24 -6.06 -6.54
C TRP A 80 -11.15 -6.09 -5.47
N GLU A 81 -11.42 -6.64 -4.30
CA GLU A 81 -10.43 -6.85 -3.25
C GLU A 81 -10.38 -8.30 -2.73
N MET A 82 -9.19 -8.69 -2.27
CA MET A 82 -8.97 -9.85 -1.43
C MET A 82 -8.24 -9.43 -0.15
N ASP A 83 -8.60 -10.06 0.96
CA ASP A 83 -7.96 -9.82 2.25
C ASP A 83 -6.49 -10.29 2.24
N ALA A 84 -5.62 -9.61 2.99
CA ALA A 84 -4.21 -9.96 3.10
C ALA A 84 -3.97 -11.40 3.57
N SER A 85 -4.85 -11.96 4.41
CA SER A 85 -4.76 -13.35 4.85
C SER A 85 -4.87 -14.37 3.72
N SER A 86 -5.45 -13.97 2.58
CA SER A 86 -5.60 -14.81 1.38
C SER A 86 -4.42 -14.66 0.41
N VAL A 87 -3.43 -13.84 0.73
CA VAL A 87 -2.32 -13.48 -0.16
C VAL A 87 -1.01 -13.91 0.46
N SER A 88 -0.15 -14.57 -0.33
CA SER A 88 1.21 -14.89 0.07
C SER A 88 2.18 -14.71 -1.08
N PHE A 89 3.46 -14.53 -0.72
CA PHE A 89 4.55 -14.34 -1.67
C PHE A 89 5.55 -15.49 -1.51
N GLN A 90 5.74 -16.25 -2.57
CA GLN A 90 6.53 -17.48 -2.55
C GLN A 90 7.99 -17.25 -2.98
N ASN A 91 8.34 -16.07 -3.51
CA ASN A 91 9.71 -15.75 -3.85
C ASN A 91 10.43 -15.09 -2.64
N PRO A 92 11.42 -15.73 -2.00
CA PRO A 92 12.13 -15.11 -0.87
C PRO A 92 12.87 -13.82 -1.25
N ASN A 93 13.27 -13.67 -2.52
CA ASN A 93 13.90 -12.43 -3.01
C ASN A 93 12.93 -11.24 -2.96
N TRP A 94 11.62 -11.48 -3.00
CA TRP A 94 10.61 -10.44 -2.82
C TRP A 94 10.67 -9.79 -1.44
N ASN A 95 10.83 -10.59 -0.38
CA ASN A 95 10.89 -10.07 0.99
C ASN A 95 12.16 -9.25 1.23
N ALA A 96 13.30 -9.70 0.70
CA ALA A 96 14.54 -8.94 0.71
C ALA A 96 14.42 -7.62 -0.08
N PHE A 97 13.74 -7.67 -1.23
CA PHE A 97 13.46 -6.49 -2.04
C PHE A 97 12.60 -5.47 -1.29
N ILE A 98 11.48 -5.89 -0.70
CA ILE A 98 10.60 -5.01 0.11
C ILE A 98 11.36 -4.40 1.29
N THR A 99 12.22 -5.16 1.97
CA THR A 99 13.08 -4.64 3.05
C THR A 99 14.01 -3.52 2.55
N THR A 100 14.58 -3.68 1.37
CA THR A 100 15.42 -2.66 0.72
C THR A 100 14.60 -1.40 0.38
N VAL A 101 13.39 -1.58 -0.16
CA VAL A 101 12.47 -0.48 -0.49
C VAL A 101 12.09 0.31 0.77
N ILE A 102 11.72 -0.37 1.87
CA ILE A 102 11.37 0.27 3.15
C ILE A 102 12.55 1.09 3.67
N GLY A 103 13.78 0.55 3.59
CA GLY A 103 14.98 1.29 3.98
C GLY A 103 15.15 2.59 3.19
N ALA A 104 14.98 2.53 1.87
CA ALA A 104 15.06 3.71 1.00
C ALA A 104 13.94 4.73 1.29
N VAL A 105 12.72 4.27 1.52
CA VAL A 105 11.58 5.12 1.90
C VAL A 105 11.87 5.82 3.22
N CYS A 106 12.26 5.07 4.26
CA CYS A 106 12.49 5.63 5.60
C CYS A 106 13.65 6.62 5.59
N GLN A 107 14.76 6.28 4.92
CA GLN A 107 15.89 7.19 4.76
C GLN A 107 15.46 8.50 4.08
N THR A 108 14.72 8.40 2.97
CA THR A 108 14.35 9.59 2.19
C THR A 108 13.34 10.47 2.92
N LEU A 109 12.38 9.86 3.62
CA LEU A 109 11.36 10.58 4.40
C LEU A 109 11.87 11.01 5.79
N GLY A 110 13.13 10.77 6.12
CA GLY A 110 13.69 11.13 7.43
C GLY A 110 13.11 10.33 8.60
N VAL A 111 12.56 9.14 8.34
CA VAL A 111 12.01 8.23 9.36
C VAL A 111 13.16 7.38 9.92
N SER A 112 13.37 7.50 11.23
CA SER A 112 14.40 6.73 11.93
C SER A 112 13.96 5.29 12.16
N MET A 113 14.66 4.35 11.51
CA MET A 113 14.46 2.91 11.71
C MET A 113 14.75 2.46 13.15
N ALA A 114 15.66 3.16 13.85
CA ALA A 114 16.09 2.78 15.20
C ALA A 114 15.11 3.22 16.29
N THR A 115 14.45 4.36 16.11
CA THR A 115 13.55 4.93 17.13
C THR A 115 12.08 4.69 16.82
N SER A 116 11.68 4.78 15.54
CA SER A 116 10.27 4.67 15.13
C SER A 116 9.86 3.26 14.75
N ILE A 117 10.83 2.36 14.51
CA ILE A 117 10.65 0.93 14.18
C ILE A 117 9.46 0.74 13.21
N PRO A 118 9.53 1.36 12.01
CA PRO A 118 8.41 1.35 11.08
C PRO A 118 8.10 -0.07 10.60
N ARG A 119 6.83 -0.33 10.34
CA ARG A 119 6.33 -1.62 9.85
C ARG A 119 5.78 -1.46 8.44
N CYS A 120 5.94 -2.51 7.64
CA CYS A 120 5.28 -2.67 6.37
C CYS A 120 4.39 -3.91 6.47
N GLU A 121 3.09 -3.71 6.32
CA GLU A 121 2.09 -4.76 6.47
C GLU A 121 1.30 -4.87 5.16
N LEU A 122 1.13 -6.09 4.66
CA LEU A 122 0.22 -6.32 3.54
C LEU A 122 -1.19 -6.05 4.03
N TYR A 123 -1.88 -5.09 3.41
CA TYR A 123 -3.23 -4.73 3.81
C TYR A 123 -4.31 -5.47 3.01
N LYS A 124 -4.20 -5.44 1.68
CA LYS A 124 -5.13 -6.14 0.77
C LYS A 124 -4.52 -6.25 -0.63
N LEU A 125 -5.08 -7.15 -1.44
CA LEU A 125 -4.89 -7.15 -2.89
C LEU A 125 -6.08 -6.45 -3.54
N LEU A 126 -5.80 -5.57 -4.51
CA LEU A 126 -6.82 -4.91 -5.34
C LEU A 126 -6.64 -5.31 -6.80
N LEU A 127 -7.75 -5.63 -7.46
CA LEU A 127 -7.80 -5.86 -8.91
C LEU A 127 -8.72 -4.81 -9.54
N TYR A 128 -8.16 -4.09 -10.51
CA TYR A 128 -8.87 -3.11 -11.32
C TYR A 128 -9.12 -3.71 -12.70
N GLU A 129 -10.37 -3.67 -13.13
CA GLU A 129 -10.75 -4.04 -14.49
C GLU A 129 -10.64 -2.82 -15.41
N THR A 130 -10.75 -3.07 -16.72
CA THR A 130 -10.74 -1.95 -17.68
C THR A 130 -11.97 -1.08 -17.44
N GLY A 131 -11.75 0.21 -17.14
CA GLY A 131 -12.83 1.16 -16.85
C GLY A 131 -13.22 1.28 -15.38
N SER A 132 -12.67 0.44 -14.51
CA SER A 132 -12.83 0.55 -13.06
C SER A 132 -12.33 1.89 -12.52
N HIS A 133 -12.95 2.38 -11.44
CA HIS A 133 -12.64 3.67 -10.85
C HIS A 133 -12.77 3.66 -9.33
N PHE A 134 -12.11 4.63 -8.70
CA PHE A 134 -12.45 5.09 -7.37
C PHE A 134 -12.52 6.62 -7.44
N LEU A 135 -13.69 7.19 -7.14
CA LEU A 135 -13.85 8.63 -7.12
C LEU A 135 -12.85 9.28 -6.15
N PRO A 136 -12.47 10.56 -6.41
CA PRO A 136 -11.60 11.30 -5.49
C PRO A 136 -12.13 11.21 -4.07
N HIS A 137 -11.26 10.78 -3.16
CA HIS A 137 -11.54 10.72 -1.74
C HIS A 137 -10.36 11.33 -0.99
N VAL A 138 -10.64 11.80 0.21
CA VAL A 138 -9.62 12.15 1.20
C VAL A 138 -9.45 10.92 2.08
N GLU A 139 -8.21 10.45 2.22
CA GLU A 139 -7.85 9.45 3.23
C GLU A 139 -8.03 10.00 4.65
#